data_AF-A0A376CQB2-F1
#
_entry.id   AF-A0A376CQB2-F1
#
_cell.length_a   1.000
_cell.length_b   1.000
_cell.length_c   1.000
_cell.angle_alpha   90.00
_cell.angle_beta   90.00
_cell.angle_gamma   90.00
#
_symmetry.space_group_name_H-M   'P 1'
#
loop_
_entity.id
_entity.type
_entity.pdbx_description
1 polymer ?
#
loop_
_entity_poly.entity_id
_entity_poly.type
_entity_poly.pdbx_seq_one_letter_code
_entity_poly.pdbx_strand_id
1 'polypeptide(L)'
;MKALLSAQSQLGVKPRILGVPGHDTKAVATELLSVAQSLRGFAYLSAYGCKTVQEAITYRENFSQREGMLIWPDFTGWDTVLNAEATAYATARALGLRAKIDEQTGWHKSLSNVGVNGVTGISADVFWDLQDPATDAGLLNQNDVTTLIRKDGFRFWGSRCLSDDPLFAFENYTRTAQVLTDTMAEAHMWAVDKPLNPSLARDIIEGIRAKMRSLVSQGYLIGGDCWLDESVNDKDTLKAGKLTIDYDYTPVPPLENLMLRQRITDQYLVNFSSQVSA
;
A
#
# COMPACT_ATOMS: atom_id res chain seq x y z
N MET A 1 -16.23 13.97 -5.94
CA MET A 1 -14.81 13.60 -6.16
C MET A 1 -13.89 14.81 -6.37
N LYS A 2 -14.13 15.70 -7.35
CA LYS A 2 -13.23 16.87 -7.58
C LYS A 2 -13.07 17.81 -6.38
N ALA A 3 -14.06 17.90 -5.49
CA ALA A 3 -13.95 18.64 -4.22
C ALA A 3 -12.80 18.15 -3.32
N LEU A 4 -12.39 16.87 -3.41
CA LEU A 4 -11.24 16.34 -2.66
C LEU A 4 -9.93 17.03 -3.04
N LEU A 5 -9.80 17.50 -4.29
CA LEU A 5 -8.64 18.26 -4.76
C LEU A 5 -8.54 19.64 -4.12
N SER A 6 -9.68 20.23 -3.75
CA SER A 6 -9.77 21.54 -3.12
C SER A 6 -9.70 21.48 -1.59
N ALA A 7 -9.66 20.29 -0.99
CA ALA A 7 -9.69 20.13 0.46
C ALA A 7 -8.48 20.79 1.15
N GLN A 8 -7.30 20.76 0.53
CA GLN A 8 -6.10 21.38 1.11
C GLN A 8 -6.25 22.90 1.23
N SER A 9 -6.80 23.57 0.22
CA SER A 9 -6.97 25.03 0.23
C SER A 9 -8.13 25.48 1.11
N GLN A 10 -9.18 24.68 1.24
CA GLN A 10 -10.37 25.04 2.02
C GLN A 10 -10.28 24.64 3.49
N LEU A 11 -9.65 23.50 3.79
CA LEU A 11 -9.67 22.86 5.11
C LEU A 11 -8.27 22.64 5.68
N GLY A 12 -7.21 22.95 4.93
CA GLY A 12 -5.82 22.72 5.36
C GLY A 12 -5.41 21.24 5.38
N VAL A 13 -6.26 20.33 4.90
CA VAL A 13 -6.01 18.88 4.94
C VAL A 13 -6.06 18.31 3.53
N LYS A 14 -5.04 17.52 3.19
CA LYS A 14 -4.95 16.81 1.90
C LYS A 14 -5.34 15.34 2.08
N PRO A 15 -6.48 14.88 1.52
CA PRO A 15 -6.93 13.49 1.66
C PRO A 15 -5.95 12.51 1.01
N ARG A 16 -5.50 11.49 1.78
CA ARG A 16 -4.55 10.46 1.31
C ARG A 16 -5.14 9.06 1.21
N ILE A 17 -6.24 8.81 1.92
CA ILE A 17 -6.92 7.52 1.93
C ILE A 17 -8.31 7.76 1.33
N LEU A 18 -8.58 7.14 0.20
CA LEU A 18 -9.74 7.44 -0.65
C LEU A 18 -10.60 6.20 -0.86
N GLY A 19 -11.91 6.40 -0.91
CA GLY A 19 -12.86 5.32 -1.19
C GLY A 19 -14.26 5.90 -1.33
N VAL A 20 -15.13 5.15 -2.00
CA VAL A 20 -16.56 5.50 -2.15
C VAL A 20 -17.41 4.28 -1.83
N PRO A 21 -17.49 3.88 -0.53
CA PRO A 21 -18.09 2.62 -0.15
C PRO A 21 -19.53 2.48 -0.64
N GLY A 22 -19.81 1.37 -1.33
CA GLY A 22 -21.15 1.06 -1.86
C GLY A 22 -21.53 1.79 -3.15
N HIS A 23 -20.68 2.66 -3.69
CA HIS A 23 -20.96 3.44 -4.92
C HIS A 23 -19.78 3.50 -5.90
N ASP A 24 -18.75 2.70 -5.67
CA ASP A 24 -17.53 2.59 -6.47
C ASP A 24 -17.71 1.73 -7.74
N THR A 25 -18.77 2.03 -8.49
CA THR A 25 -18.98 1.53 -9.86
C THR A 25 -17.73 1.74 -10.71
N LYS A 26 -17.57 0.99 -11.82
CA LYS A 26 -16.40 1.12 -12.69
C LYS A 26 -16.07 2.56 -13.08
N ALA A 27 -17.07 3.34 -13.48
CA ALA A 27 -16.88 4.75 -13.83
C ALA A 27 -16.41 5.61 -12.63
N VAL A 28 -16.95 5.35 -11.43
CA VAL A 28 -16.53 6.03 -10.21
C VAL A 28 -15.12 5.63 -9.81
N ALA A 29 -14.79 4.34 -9.88
CA ALA A 29 -13.45 3.80 -9.60
C ALA A 29 -12.40 4.42 -10.54
N THR A 30 -12.67 4.49 -11.85
CA THR A 30 -11.78 5.14 -12.83
C THR A 30 -11.50 6.60 -12.46
N GLU A 31 -12.53 7.39 -12.17
CA GLU A 31 -12.35 8.79 -11.77
C GLU A 31 -11.65 8.93 -10.40
N LEU A 32 -11.92 8.03 -9.45
CA LEU A 32 -11.29 8.05 -8.14
C LEU A 32 -9.78 7.80 -8.24
N LEU A 33 -9.35 6.91 -9.13
CA LEU A 33 -7.92 6.63 -9.38
C LEU A 33 -7.20 7.86 -9.94
N SER A 34 -7.81 8.58 -10.89
CA SER A 34 -7.25 9.84 -11.39
C SER A 34 -7.14 10.92 -10.29
N VAL A 35 -8.12 10.97 -9.38
CA VAL A 35 -8.05 11.84 -8.20
C VAL A 35 -6.96 11.37 -7.23
N ALA A 36 -6.80 10.06 -7.02
CA ALA A 36 -5.76 9.49 -6.17
C ALA A 36 -4.36 9.85 -6.67
N GLN A 37 -4.11 9.77 -7.98
CA GLN A 37 -2.87 10.22 -8.61
C GLN A 37 -2.59 11.70 -8.35
N SER A 38 -3.58 12.56 -8.61
CA SER A 38 -3.46 14.02 -8.40
C SER A 38 -3.19 14.37 -6.94
N LEU A 39 -3.83 13.65 -6.02
CA LEU A 39 -3.65 13.84 -4.59
C LEU A 39 -2.41 13.14 -4.05
N ARG A 40 -1.67 12.33 -4.82
CA ARG A 40 -0.69 11.40 -4.25
C ARG A 40 -1.30 10.65 -3.04
N GLY A 41 -2.48 10.08 -3.26
CA GLY A 41 -3.23 9.29 -2.30
C GLY A 41 -3.47 7.87 -2.81
N PHE A 42 -4.16 7.06 -2.02
CA PHE A 42 -4.42 5.66 -2.30
C PHE A 42 -5.90 5.34 -2.15
N ALA A 43 -6.48 4.66 -3.15
CA ALA A 43 -7.89 4.36 -3.26
C ALA A 43 -8.19 2.88 -2.99
N TYR A 44 -9.15 2.61 -2.09
CA TYR A 44 -9.73 1.27 -1.91
C TYR A 44 -11.05 1.17 -2.66
N LEU A 45 -11.13 0.17 -3.53
CA LEU A 45 -12.21 -0.04 -4.48
C LEU A 45 -12.82 -1.42 -4.29
N SER A 46 -14.12 -1.55 -4.45
CA SER A 46 -14.81 -2.83 -4.55
C SER A 46 -14.79 -3.32 -6.00
N ALA A 47 -14.75 -4.64 -6.19
CA ALA A 47 -15.14 -5.24 -7.47
C ALA A 47 -16.66 -5.11 -7.62
N TYR A 48 -17.09 -3.90 -7.99
CA TYR A 48 -18.48 -3.47 -7.85
C TYR A 48 -19.44 -4.34 -8.66
N GLY A 49 -20.40 -4.94 -7.96
CA GLY A 49 -21.43 -5.78 -8.58
C GLY A 49 -21.00 -7.21 -8.89
N CYS A 50 -19.72 -7.56 -8.74
CA CYS A 50 -19.21 -8.91 -8.96
C CYS A 50 -19.75 -9.90 -7.91
N LYS A 51 -20.16 -11.08 -8.37
CA LYS A 51 -20.72 -12.17 -7.56
C LYS A 51 -19.81 -13.38 -7.49
N THR A 52 -18.84 -13.49 -8.39
CA THR A 52 -17.92 -14.63 -8.46
C THR A 52 -16.46 -14.18 -8.48
N VAL A 53 -15.58 -15.10 -8.11
CA VAL A 53 -14.11 -14.92 -8.21
C VAL A 53 -13.71 -14.51 -9.64
N GLN A 54 -14.24 -15.21 -10.64
CA GLN A 54 -13.89 -14.94 -12.05
C GLN A 54 -14.35 -13.55 -12.49
N GLU A 55 -15.55 -13.12 -12.09
CA GLU A 55 -16.03 -11.76 -12.38
C GLU A 55 -15.14 -10.70 -11.75
N ALA A 56 -14.67 -10.91 -10.52
CA ALA A 56 -13.77 -9.97 -9.85
C ALA A 56 -12.40 -9.87 -10.56
N ILE A 57 -11.86 -11.01 -11.02
CA ILE A 57 -10.62 -11.07 -11.79
C ILE A 57 -10.79 -10.34 -13.13
N THR A 58 -11.86 -10.60 -13.87
CA THR A 58 -12.13 -9.88 -15.12
C THR A 58 -12.41 -8.39 -14.87
N TYR A 59 -13.03 -8.03 -13.75
CA TYR A 59 -13.24 -6.61 -13.39
C TYR A 59 -11.91 -5.90 -13.13
N ARG A 60 -10.95 -6.56 -12.50
CA ARG A 60 -9.60 -6.05 -12.24
C ARG A 60 -8.83 -5.64 -13.49
N GLU A 61 -9.07 -6.28 -14.63
CA GLU A 61 -8.41 -5.95 -15.91
C GLU A 61 -8.74 -4.53 -16.43
N ASN A 62 -9.77 -3.87 -15.89
CA ASN A 62 -10.13 -2.51 -16.29
C ASN A 62 -9.18 -1.41 -15.74
N PHE A 63 -8.20 -1.77 -14.89
CA PHE A 63 -7.37 -0.81 -14.16
C PHE A 63 -5.88 -1.17 -14.23
N SER A 64 -5.03 -0.14 -14.19
CA SER A 64 -3.55 -0.28 -14.18
C SER A 64 -2.85 0.67 -13.20
N GLN A 65 -3.61 1.44 -12.43
CA GLN A 65 -3.08 2.51 -11.60
C GLN A 65 -2.58 1.97 -10.26
N ARG A 66 -1.29 2.17 -9.97
CA ARG A 66 -0.67 1.77 -8.69
C ARG A 66 -1.30 2.41 -7.45
N GLU A 67 -2.06 3.49 -7.62
CA GLU A 67 -2.78 4.22 -6.58
C GLU A 67 -4.08 3.55 -6.11
N GLY A 68 -4.41 2.36 -6.63
CA GLY A 68 -5.63 1.63 -6.29
C GLY A 68 -5.38 0.27 -5.66
N MET A 69 -6.36 -0.21 -4.92
CA MET A 69 -6.50 -1.62 -4.54
C MET A 69 -7.94 -2.05 -4.73
N LEU A 70 -8.12 -3.19 -5.39
CA LEU A 70 -9.43 -3.81 -5.61
C LEU A 70 -9.67 -4.87 -4.55
N ILE A 71 -10.86 -4.84 -3.96
CA ILE A 71 -11.27 -5.72 -2.88
C ILE A 71 -12.52 -6.48 -3.32
N TRP A 72 -12.51 -7.80 -3.10
CA TRP A 72 -13.70 -8.64 -3.24
C TRP A 72 -13.62 -9.85 -2.30
N PRO A 73 -14.69 -10.24 -1.60
CA PRO A 73 -16.03 -9.65 -1.58
C PRO A 73 -16.16 -8.56 -0.48
N ASP A 74 -17.34 -8.36 0.09
CA ASP A 74 -17.59 -7.47 1.24
C ASP A 74 -17.67 -8.26 2.56
N PHE A 75 -17.69 -7.55 3.70
CA PHE A 75 -18.08 -8.14 4.98
C PHE A 75 -19.59 -8.08 5.18
N THR A 76 -20.10 -8.84 6.15
CA THR A 76 -21.44 -8.67 6.72
C THR A 76 -21.36 -8.21 8.17
N GLY A 77 -22.42 -7.55 8.65
CA GLY A 77 -22.51 -7.04 10.01
C GLY A 77 -23.93 -6.66 10.38
N TRP A 78 -24.21 -6.55 11.69
CA TRP A 78 -25.50 -6.06 12.16
C TRP A 78 -25.65 -4.56 11.89
N ASP A 79 -26.68 -4.19 11.14
CA ASP A 79 -27.08 -2.81 10.92
C ASP A 79 -28.21 -2.44 11.90
N THR A 80 -27.93 -1.48 12.77
CA THR A 80 -28.88 -1.02 13.81
C THR A 80 -30.04 -0.22 13.25
N VAL A 81 -29.89 0.38 12.07
CA VAL A 81 -30.95 1.14 11.39
C VAL A 81 -31.92 0.18 10.70
N LEU A 82 -31.39 -0.82 10.00
CA LEU A 82 -32.19 -1.86 9.35
C LEU A 82 -32.70 -2.92 10.33
N ASN A 83 -32.07 -3.02 11.51
CA ASN A 83 -32.31 -4.06 12.51
C ASN A 83 -32.18 -5.48 11.94
N ALA A 84 -31.16 -5.68 11.10
CA ALA A 84 -30.87 -6.92 10.39
C ALA A 84 -29.38 -7.02 10.06
N GLU A 85 -28.93 -8.21 9.65
CA GLU A 85 -27.62 -8.35 9.03
C GLU A 85 -27.63 -7.69 7.64
N ALA A 86 -26.62 -6.87 7.38
CA ALA A 86 -26.46 -6.13 6.13
C ALA A 86 -24.99 -6.12 5.69
N THR A 87 -24.75 -5.61 4.48
CA THR A 87 -23.41 -5.44 3.94
C THR A 87 -22.62 -4.43 4.76
N ALA A 88 -21.51 -4.87 5.32
CA ALA A 88 -20.49 -4.01 5.89
C ALA A 88 -19.38 -3.82 4.84
N TYR A 89 -19.50 -2.77 4.03
CA TYR A 89 -18.61 -2.55 2.88
C TYR A 89 -17.13 -2.68 3.25
N ALA A 90 -16.43 -3.58 2.57
CA ALA A 90 -15.02 -3.85 2.84
C ALA A 90 -14.16 -2.62 2.54
N THR A 91 -14.51 -1.81 1.54
CA THR A 91 -13.85 -0.54 1.28
C THR A 91 -13.97 0.44 2.45
N ALA A 92 -15.13 0.56 3.10
CA ALA A 92 -15.28 1.38 4.30
C ALA A 92 -14.39 0.89 5.45
N ARG A 93 -14.32 -0.43 5.64
CA ARG A 93 -13.44 -1.04 6.65
C ARG A 93 -11.97 -0.83 6.32
N ALA A 94 -11.58 -0.92 5.04
CA ALA A 94 -10.22 -0.68 4.57
C ALA A 94 -9.79 0.78 4.85
N LEU A 95 -10.65 1.77 4.60
CA LEU A 95 -10.36 3.18 4.90
C LEU A 95 -10.01 3.39 6.39
N GLY A 96 -10.87 2.91 7.29
CA GLY A 96 -10.66 3.05 8.73
C GLY A 96 -9.45 2.25 9.23
N LEU A 97 -9.28 1.03 8.72
CA LEU A 97 -8.16 0.19 9.07
C LEU A 97 -6.84 0.79 8.60
N ARG A 98 -6.82 1.39 7.41
CA ARG A 98 -5.64 2.04 6.87
C ARG A 98 -5.17 3.20 7.74
N ALA A 99 -6.11 4.05 8.17
CA ALA A 99 -5.81 5.14 9.10
C ALA A 99 -5.26 4.61 10.43
N LYS A 100 -5.84 3.53 10.96
CA LYS A 100 -5.36 2.87 12.18
C LYS A 100 -3.93 2.33 12.01
N ILE A 101 -3.62 1.67 10.89
CA ILE A 101 -2.28 1.12 10.66
C ILE A 101 -1.27 2.26 10.53
N ASP A 102 -1.61 3.34 9.82
CA ASP A 102 -0.72 4.49 9.67
C ASP A 102 -0.32 5.09 11.02
N GLU A 103 -1.27 5.21 11.95
CA GLU A 103 -1.04 5.73 13.30
C GLU A 103 -0.24 4.75 14.18
N GLN A 104 -0.60 3.47 14.16
CA GLN A 104 -0.08 2.49 15.13
C GLN A 104 1.20 1.79 14.68
N THR A 105 1.45 1.71 13.37
CA THR A 105 2.56 0.95 12.81
C THR A 105 3.30 1.76 11.74
N GLY A 106 2.56 2.48 10.88
CA GLY A 106 3.12 3.27 9.80
C GLY A 106 2.69 2.82 8.41
N TRP A 107 2.93 3.69 7.41
CA TRP A 107 2.56 3.45 6.01
C TRP A 107 3.31 2.27 5.37
N HIS A 108 4.43 1.85 5.94
CA HIS A 108 5.26 0.75 5.44
C HIS A 108 4.59 -0.63 5.62
N LYS A 109 3.59 -0.74 6.52
CA LYS A 109 2.79 -1.95 6.71
C LYS A 109 1.56 -1.95 5.80
N SER A 110 1.36 -3.01 5.02
CA SER A 110 0.14 -3.23 4.23
C SER A 110 -1.06 -3.59 5.11
N LEU A 111 -2.29 -3.36 4.62
CA LEU A 111 -3.52 -3.77 5.34
C LEU A 111 -3.68 -5.29 5.48
N SER A 112 -2.97 -6.07 4.67
CA SER A 112 -3.04 -7.52 4.69
C SER A 112 -2.75 -8.10 6.07
N ASN A 113 -3.53 -9.10 6.47
CA ASN A 113 -3.42 -9.85 7.71
C ASN A 113 -3.61 -9.01 9.00
N VAL A 114 -4.26 -7.85 8.92
CA VAL A 114 -4.64 -7.06 10.10
C VAL A 114 -6.10 -7.35 10.46
N GLY A 115 -6.38 -7.52 11.76
CA GLY A 115 -7.71 -7.84 12.27
C GLY A 115 -8.73 -6.72 12.03
N VAL A 116 -9.92 -7.09 11.56
CA VAL A 116 -11.04 -6.20 11.28
C VAL A 116 -12.09 -6.29 12.40
N ASN A 117 -12.48 -5.14 12.93
CA ASN A 117 -13.50 -5.02 13.98
C ASN A 117 -14.89 -4.74 13.38
N GLY A 118 -15.95 -5.16 14.08
CA GLY A 118 -17.33 -4.77 13.76
C GLY A 118 -17.91 -5.46 12.54
N VAL A 119 -17.49 -6.69 12.27
CA VAL A 119 -17.98 -7.55 11.18
C VAL A 119 -18.30 -8.94 11.73
N THR A 120 -19.32 -9.59 11.18
CA THR A 120 -19.83 -10.90 11.63
C THR A 120 -19.63 -12.00 10.60
N GLY A 121 -19.40 -11.64 9.34
CA GLY A 121 -19.24 -12.58 8.24
C GLY A 121 -18.59 -11.95 7.01
N ILE A 122 -18.54 -12.75 5.94
CA ILE A 122 -18.07 -12.37 4.61
C ILE A 122 -19.26 -12.58 3.66
N SER A 123 -19.48 -11.65 2.73
CA SER A 123 -20.69 -11.60 1.90
C SER A 123 -20.72 -12.64 0.78
N ALA A 124 -19.60 -13.30 0.51
CA ALA A 124 -19.49 -14.42 -0.43
C ALA A 124 -18.48 -15.44 0.11
N ASP A 125 -18.68 -16.70 -0.25
CA ASP A 125 -17.74 -17.75 0.11
C ASP A 125 -16.42 -17.56 -0.64
N VAL A 126 -15.32 -17.57 0.12
CA VAL A 126 -13.95 -17.53 -0.41
C VAL A 126 -13.22 -18.68 0.24
N PHE A 127 -12.92 -19.73 -0.52
CA PHE A 127 -12.10 -20.82 -0.01
C PHE A 127 -10.67 -20.31 0.24
N TRP A 128 -10.16 -20.62 1.44
CA TRP A 128 -8.81 -20.28 1.86
C TRP A 128 -8.26 -21.40 2.74
N ASP A 129 -7.01 -21.76 2.49
CA ASP A 129 -6.21 -22.68 3.29
C ASP A 129 -4.79 -22.12 3.40
N LEU A 130 -4.12 -22.37 4.52
CA LEU A 130 -2.79 -21.85 4.78
C LEU A 130 -1.68 -22.63 4.05
N GLN A 131 -1.91 -23.92 3.81
CA GLN A 131 -0.94 -24.85 3.24
C GLN A 131 -1.19 -25.10 1.75
N ASP A 132 -2.43 -24.98 1.30
CA ASP A 132 -2.81 -25.14 -0.10
C ASP A 132 -2.84 -23.79 -0.84
N PRO A 133 -1.93 -23.53 -1.81
CA PRO A 133 -1.98 -22.33 -2.63
C PRO A 133 -3.13 -22.35 -3.65
N ALA A 134 -3.74 -23.50 -3.95
CA ALA A 134 -4.83 -23.64 -4.91
C ALA A 134 -6.19 -23.29 -4.27
N THR A 135 -6.31 -22.06 -3.78
CA THR A 135 -7.50 -21.54 -3.10
C THR A 135 -8.11 -20.38 -3.89
N ASP A 136 -9.40 -20.06 -3.65
CA ASP A 136 -10.04 -18.88 -4.24
C ASP A 136 -9.28 -17.61 -3.84
N ALA A 137 -8.86 -17.54 -2.57
CA ALA A 137 -8.06 -16.44 -2.07
C ALA A 137 -6.67 -16.37 -2.73
N GLY A 138 -6.03 -17.52 -2.99
CA GLY A 138 -4.78 -17.59 -3.74
C GLY A 138 -4.95 -17.10 -5.18
N LEU A 139 -6.01 -17.54 -5.87
CA LEU A 139 -6.33 -17.15 -7.24
C LEU A 139 -6.62 -15.65 -7.36
N LEU A 140 -7.42 -15.10 -6.46
CA LEU A 140 -7.69 -13.65 -6.40
C LEU A 140 -6.40 -12.85 -6.22
N ASN A 141 -5.55 -13.24 -5.27
CA ASN A 141 -4.30 -12.52 -4.99
C ASN A 141 -3.27 -12.60 -6.12
N GLN A 142 -3.18 -13.74 -6.80
CA GLN A 142 -2.32 -13.89 -7.99
C GLN A 142 -2.74 -12.95 -9.13
N ASN A 143 -4.01 -12.54 -9.14
CA ASN A 143 -4.56 -11.59 -10.09
C ASN A 143 -4.79 -10.20 -9.45
N ASP A 144 -4.01 -9.85 -8.42
CA ASP A 144 -4.04 -8.54 -7.76
C ASP A 144 -5.42 -8.09 -7.23
N VAL A 145 -6.25 -9.04 -6.82
CA VAL A 145 -7.51 -8.79 -6.11
C VAL A 145 -7.33 -9.17 -4.64
N THR A 146 -7.45 -8.18 -3.75
CA THR A 146 -7.41 -8.42 -2.31
C THR A 146 -8.73 -9.05 -1.86
N THR A 147 -8.65 -10.09 -1.05
CA THR A 147 -9.84 -10.77 -0.53
C THR A 147 -9.95 -10.71 0.98
N LEU A 148 -10.95 -11.40 1.53
CA LEU A 148 -11.26 -11.45 2.95
C LEU A 148 -11.16 -12.89 3.41
N ILE A 149 -10.54 -13.12 4.56
CA ILE A 149 -10.45 -14.45 5.17
C ILE A 149 -10.90 -14.41 6.63
N ARG A 150 -11.16 -15.60 7.18
CA ARG A 150 -11.41 -15.80 8.60
C ARG A 150 -10.37 -16.74 9.20
N LYS A 151 -9.35 -16.17 9.86
CA LYS A 151 -8.33 -16.87 10.64
C LYS A 151 -8.01 -16.03 11.86
N ASP A 152 -8.36 -16.56 13.05
CA ASP A 152 -8.23 -15.83 14.32
C ASP A 152 -8.88 -14.44 14.26
N GLY A 153 -10.10 -14.40 13.69
CA GLY A 153 -10.82 -13.18 13.33
C GLY A 153 -10.91 -12.93 11.83
N PHE A 154 -11.62 -11.87 11.45
CA PHE A 154 -11.75 -11.43 10.07
C PHE A 154 -10.58 -10.55 9.67
N ARG A 155 -10.05 -10.76 8.46
CA ARG A 155 -8.84 -10.08 7.98
C ARG A 155 -8.94 -9.81 6.49
N PHE A 156 -8.30 -8.73 6.04
CA PHE A 156 -7.94 -8.57 4.64
C PHE A 156 -6.81 -9.54 4.30
N TRP A 157 -6.85 -10.10 3.10
CA TRP A 157 -5.87 -11.05 2.59
C TRP A 157 -5.47 -10.64 1.18
N GLY A 158 -4.35 -9.93 1.11
CA GLY A 158 -3.80 -9.36 -0.11
C GLY A 158 -3.11 -8.03 0.16
N SER A 159 -1.95 -7.85 -0.46
CA SER A 159 -1.14 -6.63 -0.34
C SER A 159 -0.88 -5.93 -1.66
N ARG A 160 -1.33 -6.50 -2.77
CA ARG A 160 -1.06 -5.99 -4.11
C ARG A 160 -2.01 -4.86 -4.48
N CYS A 161 -1.49 -3.93 -5.28
CA CYS A 161 -2.26 -2.82 -5.85
C CYS A 161 -2.57 -3.09 -7.34
N LEU A 162 -3.20 -2.14 -8.03
CA LEU A 162 -3.59 -2.32 -9.44
C LEU A 162 -2.47 -2.02 -10.45
N SER A 163 -1.23 -1.83 -9.99
CA SER A 163 -0.09 -1.38 -10.81
C SER A 163 0.19 -2.30 -12.00
N ASP A 164 0.45 -1.72 -13.16
CA ASP A 164 1.09 -2.39 -14.30
C ASP A 164 2.62 -2.37 -14.24
N ASP A 165 3.21 -1.54 -13.37
CA ASP A 165 4.63 -1.51 -13.06
C ASP A 165 4.94 -2.47 -11.90
N PRO A 166 5.74 -3.54 -12.11
CA PRO A 166 6.15 -4.47 -11.06
C PRO A 166 6.91 -3.82 -9.90
N LEU A 167 7.58 -2.67 -10.12
CA LEU A 167 8.26 -1.93 -9.06
C LEU A 167 7.29 -1.34 -8.03
N PHE A 168 6.01 -1.23 -8.36
CA PHE A 168 4.96 -0.73 -7.47
C PHE A 168 3.90 -1.79 -7.16
N ALA A 169 4.21 -3.08 -7.27
CA ALA A 169 3.25 -4.16 -7.10
C ALA A 169 2.47 -4.13 -5.76
N PHE A 170 3.06 -3.60 -4.68
CA PHE A 170 2.46 -3.59 -3.35
C PHE A 170 1.90 -2.23 -2.93
N GLU A 171 0.81 -2.25 -2.15
CA GLU A 171 0.18 -1.09 -1.53
C GLU A 171 1.20 -0.17 -0.85
N ASN A 172 2.07 -0.75 -0.01
CA ASN A 172 3.03 0.00 0.78
C ASN A 172 4.15 0.60 -0.09
N TYR A 173 4.41 0.08 -1.29
CA TYR A 173 5.41 0.64 -2.21
C TYR A 173 4.90 1.94 -2.82
N THR A 174 3.68 1.93 -3.36
CA THR A 174 3.02 3.15 -3.85
C THR A 174 2.92 4.19 -2.73
N ARG A 175 2.46 3.78 -1.55
CA ARG A 175 2.33 4.70 -0.40
C ARG A 175 3.67 5.27 0.04
N THR A 176 4.75 4.47 0.03
CA THR A 176 6.10 4.95 0.35
C THR A 176 6.53 6.04 -0.63
N ALA A 177 6.34 5.83 -1.94
CA ALA A 177 6.66 6.83 -2.96
C ALA A 177 5.92 8.16 -2.73
N GLN A 178 4.62 8.08 -2.44
CA GLN A 178 3.78 9.25 -2.16
C GLN A 178 4.25 10.02 -0.92
N VAL A 179 4.47 9.29 0.19
CA VAL A 179 4.91 9.88 1.46
C VAL A 179 6.29 10.52 1.32
N LEU A 180 7.25 9.86 0.66
CA LEU A 180 8.59 10.41 0.46
C LEU A 180 8.55 11.68 -0.38
N THR A 181 7.81 11.66 -1.48
CA THR A 181 7.72 12.83 -2.38
C THR A 181 7.21 14.06 -1.63
N ASP A 182 6.14 13.92 -0.85
CA ASP A 182 5.58 15.04 -0.09
C ASP A 182 6.48 15.43 1.08
N THR A 183 7.05 14.45 1.80
CA THR A 183 7.97 14.72 2.93
C THR A 183 9.18 15.52 2.48
N MET A 184 9.79 15.16 1.35
CA MET A 184 10.96 15.88 0.84
C MET A 184 10.59 17.26 0.31
N ALA A 185 9.46 17.39 -0.40
CA ALA A 185 9.02 18.68 -0.93
C ALA A 185 8.67 19.67 0.20
N GLU A 186 7.89 19.24 1.19
CA GLU A 186 7.46 20.10 2.30
C GLU A 186 8.63 20.51 3.19
N ALA A 187 9.56 19.59 3.48
CA ALA A 187 10.74 19.86 4.31
C ALA A 187 11.71 20.87 3.69
N HIS A 188 11.71 21.03 2.36
CA HIS A 188 12.63 21.91 1.64
C HIS A 188 11.95 23.17 1.09
N MET A 189 10.72 23.47 1.52
CA MET A 189 10.03 24.72 1.15
C MET A 189 10.85 25.97 1.47
N TRP A 190 11.68 25.94 2.52
CA TRP A 190 12.57 27.04 2.91
C TRP A 190 13.62 27.41 1.84
N ALA A 191 13.96 26.46 0.95
CA ALA A 191 14.98 26.65 -0.07
C ALA A 191 14.42 27.33 -1.34
N VAL A 192 13.10 27.36 -1.48
CA VAL A 192 12.42 28.02 -2.60
C VAL A 192 12.76 29.51 -2.61
N ASP A 193 13.07 30.04 -3.79
CA ASP A 193 13.45 31.45 -4.05
C ASP A 193 14.71 31.96 -3.32
N LYS A 194 15.51 31.08 -2.71
CA LYS A 194 16.84 31.46 -2.22
C LYS A 194 17.85 31.60 -3.37
N PRO A 195 18.89 32.43 -3.21
CA PRO A 195 19.94 32.57 -4.22
C PRO A 195 20.62 31.22 -4.50
N LEU A 196 20.52 30.75 -5.74
CA LEU A 196 21.11 29.49 -6.15
C LEU A 196 22.64 29.58 -6.07
N ASN A 197 23.23 28.76 -5.20
CA ASN A 197 24.67 28.65 -5.02
C ASN A 197 25.03 27.21 -4.59
N PRO A 198 26.31 26.79 -4.73
CA PRO A 198 26.71 25.42 -4.39
C PRO A 198 26.45 25.03 -2.93
N SER A 199 26.52 25.96 -1.98
CA SER A 199 26.21 25.68 -0.57
C SER A 199 24.74 25.34 -0.38
N LEU A 200 23.81 26.05 -1.06
CA LEU A 200 22.39 25.73 -1.01
C LEU A 200 22.10 24.30 -1.48
N ALA A 201 22.72 23.87 -2.59
CA ALA A 201 22.56 22.51 -3.09
C ALA A 201 23.10 21.47 -2.09
N ARG A 202 24.24 21.75 -1.46
CA ARG A 202 24.79 20.88 -0.40
C ARG A 202 23.86 20.78 0.81
N ASP A 203 23.34 21.91 1.30
CA ASP A 203 22.43 21.95 2.44
C ASP A 203 21.15 21.13 2.19
N ILE A 204 20.61 21.19 0.97
CA ILE A 204 19.46 20.38 0.55
C ILE A 204 19.81 18.88 0.58
N ILE A 205 20.95 18.49 -0.02
CA ILE A 205 21.41 17.10 -0.05
C ILE A 205 21.63 16.57 1.38
N GLU A 206 22.23 17.36 2.26
CA GLU A 206 22.44 16.99 3.66
C GLU A 206 21.11 16.83 4.41
N GLY A 207 20.13 17.70 4.15
CA GLY A 207 18.77 17.60 4.68
C GLY A 207 18.04 16.34 4.24
N ILE A 208 18.03 16.04 2.94
CA ILE A 208 17.42 14.82 2.37
C ILE A 208 18.08 13.57 2.97
N ARG A 209 19.42 13.49 2.96
CA ARG A 209 20.18 12.37 3.54
C ARG A 209 19.89 12.19 5.03
N ALA A 210 19.81 13.27 5.79
CA ALA A 210 19.46 13.20 7.21
C ALA A 210 18.07 12.59 7.42
N LYS A 211 17.08 13.01 6.62
CA LYS A 211 15.73 12.44 6.68
C LYS A 211 15.70 10.97 6.28
N MET A 212 16.40 10.59 5.21
CA MET A 212 16.49 9.19 4.78
C MET A 212 17.11 8.30 5.86
N ARG A 213 18.24 8.70 6.45
CA ARG A 213 18.84 7.98 7.59
C ARG A 213 17.86 7.81 8.75
N SER A 214 17.09 8.86 9.07
CA SER A 214 16.05 8.78 10.10
C SER A 214 14.98 7.74 9.74
N LEU A 215 14.48 7.73 8.51
CA LEU A 215 13.46 6.77 8.06
C LEU A 215 13.97 5.32 8.05
N VAL A 216 15.22 5.10 7.65
CA VAL A 216 15.88 3.79 7.71
C VAL A 216 16.03 3.33 9.15
N SER A 217 16.50 4.20 10.05
CA SER A 217 16.66 3.86 11.47
C SER A 217 15.35 3.48 12.16
N GLN A 218 14.23 4.03 11.70
CA GLN A 218 12.88 3.73 12.17
C GLN A 218 12.23 2.54 11.45
N GLY A 219 12.90 1.93 10.47
CA GLY A 219 12.37 0.80 9.72
C GLY A 219 11.30 1.13 8.68
N TYR A 220 11.14 2.41 8.30
CA TYR A 220 10.23 2.80 7.21
C TYR A 220 10.81 2.53 5.82
N LEU A 221 12.13 2.43 5.71
CA LEU A 221 12.88 2.14 4.50
C LEU A 221 14.00 1.14 4.81
N ILE A 222 14.43 0.38 3.80
CA ILE A 222 15.65 -0.44 3.87
C ILE A 222 16.89 0.43 3.62
N GLY A 223 16.78 1.40 2.70
CA GLY A 223 17.87 2.29 2.31
C GLY A 223 17.40 3.41 1.39
N GLY A 224 18.30 4.34 1.12
CA GLY A 224 18.13 5.43 0.16
C GLY A 224 19.27 6.43 0.26
N ASP A 225 19.60 7.06 -0.86
CA ASP A 225 20.54 8.18 -0.93
C ASP A 225 20.03 9.27 -1.90
N CYS A 226 20.70 10.42 -1.90
CA CYS A 226 20.48 11.47 -2.88
C CYS A 226 21.79 12.09 -3.35
N TRP A 227 21.81 12.57 -4.58
CA TRP A 227 22.97 13.17 -5.21
C TRP A 227 22.58 14.28 -6.20
N LEU A 228 23.56 15.09 -6.58
CA LEU A 228 23.42 16.04 -7.67
C LEU A 228 23.95 15.37 -8.95
N ASP A 229 23.09 15.13 -9.92
CA ASP A 229 23.52 14.69 -11.25
C ASP A 229 23.90 15.91 -12.11
N GLU A 230 25.18 16.02 -12.46
CA GLU A 230 25.70 17.12 -13.28
C GLU A 230 25.18 17.10 -14.72
N SER A 231 24.72 15.95 -15.21
CA SER A 231 24.20 15.80 -16.58
C SER A 231 22.84 16.48 -16.77
N VAL A 232 22.04 16.58 -15.70
CA VAL A 232 20.73 17.25 -15.72
C VAL A 232 20.78 18.66 -15.12
N ASN A 233 21.87 19.01 -14.45
CA ASN A 233 22.10 20.34 -13.86
C ASN A 233 23.18 21.11 -14.66
N ASP A 234 22.99 21.21 -15.96
CA ASP A 234 23.89 21.96 -16.83
C ASP A 234 23.80 23.49 -16.62
N LYS A 235 24.70 24.21 -17.30
CA LYS A 235 24.79 25.68 -17.22
C LYS A 235 23.46 26.36 -17.55
N ASP A 236 22.73 25.89 -18.55
CA ASP A 236 21.51 26.55 -19.02
C ASP A 236 20.34 26.30 -18.06
N THR A 237 20.28 25.11 -17.46
CA THR A 237 19.30 24.73 -16.44
C THR A 237 19.51 25.54 -15.16
N LEU A 238 20.75 25.62 -14.67
CA LEU A 238 21.10 26.42 -13.49
C LEU A 238 20.89 27.91 -13.73
N LYS A 239 21.22 28.42 -14.93
CA LYS A 239 20.96 29.82 -15.31
C LYS A 239 19.46 30.13 -15.34
N ALA A 240 18.62 29.15 -15.65
CA ALA A 240 17.17 29.26 -15.57
C ALA A 240 16.62 29.13 -14.13
N GLY A 241 17.48 29.05 -13.12
CA GLY A 241 17.09 28.95 -11.71
C GLY A 241 16.55 27.57 -11.31
N LYS A 242 16.84 26.53 -12.10
CA LYS A 242 16.37 25.16 -11.85
C LYS A 242 17.50 24.33 -11.25
N LEU A 243 17.20 23.66 -10.14
CA LEU A 243 18.08 22.70 -9.50
C LEU A 243 17.31 21.40 -9.33
N THR A 244 17.86 20.31 -9.85
CA THR A 244 17.31 18.96 -9.71
C THR A 244 18.20 18.14 -8.79
N ILE A 245 17.62 17.55 -7.75
CA ILE A 245 18.31 16.61 -6.86
C ILE A 245 17.71 15.23 -7.09
N ASP A 246 18.55 14.29 -7.50
CA ASP A 246 18.18 12.89 -7.69
C ASP A 246 18.24 12.16 -6.36
N TYR A 247 17.31 11.22 -6.17
CA TYR A 247 17.30 10.39 -4.99
C TYR A 247 16.68 9.02 -5.29
N ASP A 248 17.21 8.00 -4.63
CA ASP A 248 16.69 6.64 -4.66
C ASP A 248 16.24 6.19 -3.27
N TYR A 249 15.48 5.09 -3.23
CA TYR A 249 15.06 4.47 -1.98
C TYR A 249 14.67 3.01 -2.22
N THR A 250 14.76 2.22 -1.15
CA THR A 250 14.25 0.85 -1.12
C THR A 250 13.12 0.77 -0.09
N PRO A 251 11.86 0.61 -0.52
CA PRO A 251 10.73 0.41 0.40
C PRO A 251 10.86 -0.95 1.11
N VAL A 252 10.17 -1.12 2.23
CA VAL A 252 10.16 -2.38 2.99
C VAL A 252 9.26 -3.41 2.29
N PRO A 253 9.77 -4.55 1.79
CA PRO A 253 8.93 -5.58 1.17
C PRO A 253 7.97 -6.20 2.18
N PRO A 254 6.68 -6.36 1.85
CA PRO A 254 5.83 -7.26 2.62
C PRO A 254 6.27 -8.70 2.37
N LEU A 255 6.30 -9.52 3.42
CA LEU A 255 6.47 -10.97 3.29
C LEU A 255 5.16 -11.59 2.80
N GLU A 256 4.90 -11.48 1.50
CA GLU A 256 3.65 -11.97 0.86
C GLU A 256 3.54 -13.49 0.92
N ASN A 257 4.63 -14.21 0.62
CA ASN A 257 4.66 -15.68 0.56
C ASN A 257 5.81 -16.25 1.37
N LEU A 258 5.51 -16.88 2.50
CA LEU A 258 6.48 -17.64 3.29
C LEU A 258 6.43 -19.12 2.87
N MET A 259 7.50 -19.60 2.22
CA MET A 259 7.61 -21.00 1.80
C MET A 259 8.53 -21.77 2.74
N LEU A 260 8.03 -22.86 3.32
CA LEU A 260 8.82 -23.78 4.14
C LEU A 260 9.21 -25.01 3.31
N ARG A 261 10.50 -25.34 3.28
CA ARG A 261 11.01 -26.55 2.62
C ARG A 261 11.31 -27.61 3.67
N GLN A 262 10.43 -28.60 3.80
CA GLN A 262 10.64 -29.75 4.67
C GLN A 262 11.58 -30.77 4.01
N ARG A 263 12.44 -31.40 4.82
CA ARG A 263 13.31 -32.52 4.42
C ARG A 263 13.29 -33.58 5.51
N ILE A 264 13.19 -34.85 5.14
CA ILE A 264 13.49 -35.97 6.03
C ILE A 264 15.01 -36.18 6.03
N THR A 265 15.59 -36.51 7.19
CA THR A 265 17.04 -36.76 7.32
C THR A 265 17.31 -37.78 8.42
N ASP A 266 18.22 -38.72 8.13
CA ASP A 266 18.71 -39.73 9.08
C ASP A 266 19.95 -39.25 9.84
N GLN A 267 20.44 -38.03 9.57
CA GLN A 267 21.64 -37.46 10.21
C GLN A 267 21.56 -37.49 11.74
N TYR A 268 20.36 -37.36 12.31
CA TYR A 268 20.15 -37.37 13.75
C TYR A 268 20.17 -38.78 14.36
N LEU A 269 20.07 -39.85 13.54
CA LEU A 269 20.16 -41.23 14.00
C LEU A 269 21.61 -41.68 14.26
N VAL A 270 22.60 -40.97 13.72
CA VAL A 270 24.03 -41.31 13.87
C VAL A 270 24.48 -41.26 15.34
N ASN A 271 23.89 -40.37 16.14
CA ASN A 271 24.16 -40.24 17.58
C ASN A 271 23.09 -40.89 18.45
N PHE A 272 22.19 -41.70 17.89
CA PHE A 272 21.09 -42.30 18.65
C PHE A 272 21.63 -43.13 19.83
N SER A 273 22.62 -43.99 19.58
CA SER A 273 23.23 -44.84 20.63
C SER A 273 23.98 -44.04 21.69
N SER A 274 24.61 -42.92 21.34
CA SER A 274 25.33 -42.06 22.30
C SER A 274 24.38 -41.22 23.16
N GLN A 275 23.17 -40.91 22.68
CA GLN A 275 22.13 -40.24 23.46
C GLN A 275 21.42 -41.16 24.46
N VAL A 276 21.44 -42.49 24.26
CA VAL A 276 20.86 -43.46 25.21
C VAL A 276 21.71 -43.62 26.48
N SER A 277 23.00 -43.28 26.41
CA SER A 277 23.95 -43.47 27.52
C SER A 277 24.28 -42.19 28.31
N ALA A 278 23.64 -41.06 27.97
CA ALA A 278 23.79 -39.76 28.63
C ALA A 278 22.61 -39.47 29.57
#